data_AF-A0A3A5A101-F1
#
_entry.id   AF-A0A3A5A101-F1
#
_cell.length_a   1.000
_cell.length_b   1.000
_cell.length_c   1.000
_cell.angle_alpha   90.00
_cell.angle_beta   90.00
_cell.angle_gamma   90.00
#
_symmetry.space_group_name_H-M   'P 1'
#
loop_
_entity.id
_entity.type
_entity.pdbx_description
1 polymer ?
#
loop_
_entity_poly.entity_id
_entity_poly.type
_entity_poly.pdbx_seq_one_letter_code
_entity_poly.pdbx_strand_id
1 'polypeptide(L)'
;MKKGILDGEVVVFRKDGTSDFNALQNYVEGRPSTLSYLVYDIPHCEGFDLTLTPLIERKRFLEKLLKDRTGKEKVLCYSDHVQGNGDAFFKSASEHDLEGIVSKRVTSGYFQGRTRSWLKLKFTKSDEFIGLGFTKVKNSYRKFGGLLLGYFDGENRIGYAGPGSQIRRWKVLA
;
A
#
# COMPACT_ATOMS: atom_id res chain seq x y z
N MET A 1 22.01 -21.81 -2.83
CA MET A 1 20.83 -20.92 -2.70
C MET A 1 21.35 -19.59 -2.20
N LYS A 2 21.07 -18.49 -2.90
CA LYS A 2 21.59 -17.19 -2.47
C LYS A 2 20.92 -16.77 -1.15
N LYS A 3 21.68 -16.27 -0.18
CA LYS A 3 21.20 -15.77 1.12
C LYS A 3 21.15 -14.26 1.08
N GLY A 4 20.08 -13.67 1.61
CA GLY A 4 19.94 -12.22 1.67
C GLY A 4 18.76 -11.78 2.50
N ILE A 5 18.72 -10.49 2.80
CA ILE A 5 17.59 -9.83 3.43
C ILE A 5 16.87 -9.05 2.33
N LEU A 6 15.61 -9.38 2.11
CA LEU A 6 14.74 -8.69 1.16
C LEU A 6 13.77 -7.80 1.94
N ASP A 7 13.48 -6.62 1.39
CA ASP A 7 12.43 -5.74 1.89
C ASP A 7 11.37 -5.54 0.80
N GLY A 8 10.11 -5.61 1.20
CA GLY A 8 8.98 -5.83 0.30
C GLY A 8 7.65 -5.87 1.03
N GLU A 9 6.59 -6.02 0.25
CA GLU A 9 5.21 -6.07 0.73
C GLU A 9 4.54 -7.38 0.30
N VAL A 10 3.83 -8.04 1.21
CA VAL A 10 2.98 -9.19 0.88
C VAL A 10 1.65 -8.66 0.36
N VAL A 11 1.26 -9.11 -0.83
CA VAL A 11 0.05 -8.66 -1.53
C VAL A 11 -0.75 -9.83 -2.06
N VAL A 12 -2.05 -9.62 -2.23
CA VAL A 12 -2.92 -10.43 -3.08
C VAL A 12 -3.23 -9.61 -4.32
N PHE A 13 -3.09 -10.17 -5.52
CA PHE A 13 -3.42 -9.45 -6.76
C PHE A 13 -4.86 -9.72 -7.20
N ARG A 14 -5.52 -8.68 -7.70
CA ARG A 14 -6.73 -8.81 -8.52
C ARG A 14 -6.37 -9.24 -9.95
N LYS A 15 -7.39 -9.61 -10.72
CA LYS A 15 -7.23 -9.99 -12.15
C LYS A 15 -6.62 -8.86 -13.00
N ASP A 16 -6.89 -7.60 -12.65
CA ASP A 16 -6.32 -6.43 -13.32
C ASP A 16 -4.87 -6.13 -12.92
N GLY A 17 -4.33 -6.83 -11.90
CA GLY A 17 -2.98 -6.64 -11.38
C GLY A 17 -2.85 -5.62 -10.24
N THR A 18 -3.95 -5.03 -9.77
CA THR A 18 -3.95 -4.18 -8.57
C THR A 18 -3.91 -5.00 -7.29
N SER A 19 -3.45 -4.42 -6.17
CA SER A 19 -3.43 -5.10 -4.88
C SER A 19 -4.82 -5.11 -4.20
N ASP A 20 -5.18 -6.25 -3.61
CA ASP A 20 -6.42 -6.45 -2.87
C ASP A 20 -6.17 -6.59 -1.36
N PHE A 21 -6.26 -5.46 -0.67
CA PHE A 21 -6.09 -5.38 0.78
C PHE A 21 -7.15 -6.21 1.54
N ASN A 22 -8.40 -6.22 1.06
CA ASN A 22 -9.46 -6.98 1.71
C ASN A 22 -9.21 -8.49 1.58
N ALA A 23 -8.75 -8.94 0.40
CA ALA A 23 -8.37 -10.34 0.21
C ALA A 23 -7.19 -10.75 1.11
N LEU A 24 -6.20 -9.87 1.29
CA LEU A 24 -5.11 -10.10 2.24
C LEU A 24 -5.60 -10.19 3.70
N GLN A 25 -6.52 -9.31 4.12
CA GLN A 25 -7.14 -9.40 5.45
C GLN A 25 -7.92 -10.70 5.63
N ASN A 26 -8.71 -11.08 4.62
CA ASN A 26 -9.46 -12.34 4.59
C ASN A 26 -8.53 -13.56 4.70
N TYR A 27 -7.33 -13.50 4.09
CA TYR A 27 -6.32 -14.53 4.21
C TYR A 27 -5.82 -14.72 5.64
N VAL A 28 -5.56 -13.62 6.35
CA VAL A 28 -5.18 -13.65 7.77
C VAL A 28 -6.31 -14.24 8.63
N GLU A 29 -7.57 -14.04 8.23
CA GLU A 29 -8.75 -14.66 8.86
C GLU A 29 -8.98 -16.13 8.45
N GLY A 30 -8.08 -16.73 7.66
CA GLY A 30 -8.13 -18.14 7.28
C GLY A 30 -8.86 -18.43 5.95
N ARG A 31 -9.24 -17.41 5.18
CA ARG A 31 -9.82 -17.61 3.84
C ARG A 31 -8.70 -17.72 2.79
N PRO A 32 -8.59 -18.82 2.04
CA PRO A 32 -7.45 -19.03 1.14
C PRO A 32 -7.39 -17.97 0.02
N SER A 33 -6.17 -17.54 -0.30
CA SER A 33 -5.85 -16.68 -1.44
C SER A 33 -4.41 -16.94 -1.89
N THR A 34 -4.08 -16.56 -3.13
CA THR A 34 -2.71 -16.64 -3.64
C THR A 34 -1.94 -15.39 -3.22
N LEU A 35 -0.92 -15.59 -2.37
CA LEU A 35 -0.03 -14.53 -1.94
C LEU A 35 1.12 -14.32 -2.93
N SER A 36 1.53 -13.07 -3.07
CA SER A 36 2.76 -12.67 -3.73
C SER A 36 3.56 -11.74 -2.82
N TYR A 37 4.88 -11.81 -2.89
CA TYR A 37 5.79 -10.92 -2.17
C TYR A 37 6.44 -9.96 -3.16
N LEU A 38 6.02 -8.70 -3.10
CA LEU A 38 6.47 -7.61 -3.96
C LEU A 38 7.71 -6.96 -3.34
N VAL A 39 8.88 -7.31 -3.85
CA VAL A 39 10.19 -6.92 -3.31
C VAL A 39 10.67 -5.62 -3.95
N TYR A 40 11.03 -4.64 -3.12
CA TYR A 40 11.48 -3.32 -3.58
C TYR A 40 12.88 -2.93 -3.10
N ASP A 41 13.52 -3.69 -2.20
CA ASP A 41 14.90 -3.43 -1.76
C ASP A 41 15.64 -4.70 -1.30
N ILE A 42 16.97 -4.61 -1.21
CA ILE A 42 17.87 -5.69 -0.76
C ILE A 42 19.05 -5.11 0.06
N PRO A 43 18.87 -4.91 1.38
CA PRO A 43 19.94 -4.35 2.22
C PRO A 43 21.11 -5.31 2.44
N HIS A 44 20.96 -6.63 2.28
CA HIS A 44 22.04 -7.61 2.47
C HIS A 44 21.95 -8.75 1.46
N CYS A 45 23.09 -9.21 0.94
CA CYS A 45 23.17 -10.38 0.05
C CYS A 45 24.55 -11.05 0.12
N GLU A 46 24.60 -12.38 0.19
CA GLU A 46 25.85 -13.17 0.18
C GLU A 46 26.92 -12.70 1.19
N GLY A 47 26.51 -12.23 2.36
CA GLY A 47 27.42 -11.71 3.39
C GLY A 47 27.89 -10.27 3.17
N PHE A 48 27.47 -9.61 2.10
CA PHE A 48 27.72 -8.19 1.86
C PHE A 48 26.59 -7.33 2.47
N ASP A 49 27.00 -6.32 3.24
CA ASP A 49 26.13 -5.23 3.68
C ASP A 49 26.01 -4.19 2.57
N LEU A 50 24.78 -3.97 2.09
CA LEU A 50 24.44 -3.02 1.03
C LEU A 50 23.73 -1.79 1.60
N THR A 51 23.60 -1.63 2.91
CA THR A 51 22.82 -0.55 3.52
C THR A 51 23.37 0.84 3.16
N LEU A 52 24.69 1.02 2.98
CA LEU A 52 25.26 2.29 2.54
C LEU A 52 25.33 2.46 1.01
N THR A 53 25.07 1.39 0.25
CA THR A 53 25.03 1.42 -1.21
C THR A 53 23.84 2.29 -1.68
N PRO A 54 23.98 3.15 -2.70
CA PRO A 54 22.86 3.93 -3.24
C PRO A 54 21.67 3.06 -3.67
N LEU A 55 20.44 3.53 -3.40
CA LEU A 55 19.20 2.81 -3.72
C LEU A 55 19.14 2.35 -5.18
N ILE A 56 19.57 3.18 -6.13
CA ILE A 56 19.52 2.83 -7.55
C ILE A 56 20.39 1.60 -7.88
N GLU A 57 21.54 1.45 -7.22
CA GLU A 57 22.42 0.29 -7.42
C GLU A 57 21.83 -0.96 -6.74
N ARG A 58 21.23 -0.81 -5.55
CA ARG A 58 20.51 -1.93 -4.89
C ARG A 58 19.35 -2.42 -5.76
N LYS A 59 18.59 -1.51 -6.37
CA LYS A 59 17.49 -1.82 -7.30
C LYS A 59 17.97 -2.55 -8.55
N ARG A 60 19.04 -2.08 -9.19
CA ARG A 60 19.66 -2.78 -10.34
C ARG A 60 20.14 -4.19 -9.99
N PHE A 61 20.76 -4.34 -8.82
CA PHE A 61 21.19 -5.65 -8.34
C PHE A 61 20.00 -6.57 -8.07
N LEU A 62 18.97 -6.07 -7.39
CA LEU A 62 17.74 -6.80 -7.10
C LEU A 62 17.02 -7.26 -8.37
N GLU A 63 16.89 -6.38 -9.37
CA GLU A 63 16.26 -6.71 -10.64
C GLU A 63 16.99 -7.86 -11.35
N LYS A 64 18.33 -7.78 -11.43
CA LYS A 64 19.15 -8.86 -12.00
C LYS A 64 19.00 -10.16 -11.21
N LEU A 65 18.93 -10.08 -9.88
CA LEU A 65 18.77 -11.23 -9.01
C LEU A 65 17.41 -11.93 -9.21
N LEU A 66 16.36 -11.14 -9.48
CA LEU A 66 14.99 -11.62 -9.62
C LEU A 66 14.56 -11.88 -11.07
N LYS A 67 15.37 -11.54 -12.08
CA LYS A 67 15.02 -11.63 -13.51
C LYS A 67 14.43 -12.98 -13.95
N ASP A 68 14.92 -14.09 -13.40
CA ASP A 68 14.42 -15.44 -13.71
C ASP A 68 13.21 -15.85 -12.84
N ARG A 69 12.92 -15.08 -11.79
CA ARG A 69 11.89 -15.31 -10.77
C ARG A 69 10.73 -14.31 -10.81
N THR A 70 10.74 -13.34 -11.72
CA THR A 70 9.64 -12.38 -11.90
C THR A 70 8.52 -12.92 -12.80
N GLY A 71 7.27 -12.60 -12.46
CA GLY A 71 6.04 -12.94 -13.19
C GLY A 71 4.81 -12.87 -12.27
N LYS A 72 3.62 -12.51 -12.79
CA LYS A 72 2.38 -12.33 -11.98
C LYS A 72 1.92 -13.61 -11.28
N GLU A 73 2.36 -14.77 -11.76
CA GLU A 73 2.04 -16.09 -11.18
C GLU A 73 3.12 -16.60 -10.20
N LYS A 74 4.19 -15.82 -9.98
CA LYS A 74 5.31 -16.23 -9.12
C LYS A 74 5.17 -15.61 -7.74
N VAL A 75 5.59 -16.37 -6.72
CA VAL A 75 5.55 -15.96 -5.30
C VAL A 75 6.43 -14.72 -5.02
N LEU A 76 7.49 -14.49 -5.81
CA LEU A 76 8.38 -13.33 -5.68
C LEU A 76 8.24 -12.41 -6.89
N CYS A 77 7.92 -11.14 -6.65
CA CYS A 77 7.74 -10.13 -7.68
C CYS A 77 8.68 -8.96 -7.44
N TYR A 78 9.40 -8.51 -8.46
CA TYR A 78 10.14 -7.26 -8.40
C TYR A 78 9.17 -6.07 -8.49
N SER A 79 9.27 -5.14 -7.54
CA SER A 79 8.54 -3.88 -7.56
C SER A 79 9.27 -2.88 -8.46
N ASP A 80 8.74 -2.63 -9.65
CA ASP A 80 9.35 -1.69 -10.58
C ASP A 80 9.18 -0.22 -10.15
N HIS A 81 9.84 0.70 -10.84
CA HIS A 81 9.92 2.11 -10.49
C HIS A 81 10.18 3.00 -11.70
N VAL A 82 9.81 4.28 -11.56
CA VAL A 82 10.11 5.34 -12.51
C VAL A 82 11.13 6.29 -11.89
N GLN A 83 12.17 6.64 -12.65
CA GLN A 83 13.15 7.66 -12.24
C GLN A 83 12.75 9.03 -12.79
N GLY A 84 12.63 10.03 -11.92
CA GLY A 84 12.15 11.37 -12.29
C GLY A 84 10.63 11.42 -12.50
N ASN A 85 10.15 12.57 -13.00
CA ASN A 85 8.73 12.79 -13.34
C ASN A 85 7.73 12.40 -12.23
N GLY A 86 8.09 12.67 -10.97
CA GLY A 86 7.30 12.28 -9.80
C GLY A 86 5.86 12.79 -9.85
N ASP A 87 5.65 14.02 -10.33
CA ASP A 87 4.31 14.62 -10.44
C ASP A 87 3.44 13.90 -11.48
N ALA A 88 4.01 13.58 -12.65
CA ALA A 88 3.31 12.83 -13.69
C ALA A 88 2.99 11.40 -13.24
N PHE A 89 3.94 10.74 -12.57
CA PHE A 89 3.72 9.42 -12.00
C PHE A 89 2.66 9.44 -10.90
N PHE A 90 2.68 10.46 -10.03
CA PHE A 90 1.67 10.66 -9.00
C PHE A 90 0.27 10.84 -9.62
N LYS A 91 0.15 11.71 -10.64
CA LYS A 91 -1.12 11.91 -11.35
C LYS A 91 -1.61 10.61 -12.00
N SER A 92 -0.75 9.91 -12.73
CA SER A 92 -1.09 8.63 -13.35
C SER A 92 -1.51 7.58 -12.33
N ALA A 93 -0.82 7.47 -11.20
CA ALA A 93 -1.18 6.53 -10.14
C ALA A 93 -2.54 6.87 -9.50
N SER A 94 -2.92 8.15 -9.45
CA SER A 94 -4.26 8.57 -9.00
C SER A 94 -5.36 8.12 -9.95
N GLU A 95 -5.09 8.20 -11.26
CA GLU A 95 -6.05 7.83 -12.32
C GLU A 95 -6.28 6.31 -12.40
N HIS A 96 -5.34 5.51 -11.87
CA HIS A 96 -5.43 4.05 -11.81
C HIS A 96 -5.91 3.53 -10.44
N ASP A 97 -6.50 4.40 -9.62
CA ASP A 97 -7.06 4.06 -8.29
C ASP A 97 -6.09 3.32 -7.35
N LEU A 98 -4.78 3.59 -7.48
CA LEU A 98 -3.79 3.10 -6.52
C LEU A 98 -3.95 3.83 -5.18
N GLU A 99 -3.45 3.28 -4.06
CA GLU A 99 -3.52 3.96 -2.75
C GLU A 99 -2.66 5.24 -2.72
N GLY A 100 -1.57 5.23 -3.48
CA GLY A 100 -0.52 6.24 -3.40
C GLY A 100 0.76 5.80 -4.07
N ILE A 101 1.82 6.58 -3.85
CA ILE A 101 3.18 6.26 -4.29
C ILE A 101 4.16 6.38 -3.12
N VAL A 102 5.32 5.76 -3.27
CA VAL A 102 6.46 5.95 -2.37
C VAL A 102 7.61 6.57 -3.16
N SER A 103 7.91 7.83 -2.89
CA SER A 103 9.05 8.52 -3.48
C SER A 103 10.31 8.21 -2.68
N LYS A 104 11.33 7.67 -3.33
CA LYS A 104 12.59 7.27 -2.70
C LYS A 104 13.77 8.01 -3.33
N ARG A 105 14.67 8.57 -2.51
CA ARG A 105 15.88 9.28 -2.98
C ARG A 105 16.87 8.28 -3.58
N VAL A 106 17.17 8.40 -4.87
CA VAL A 106 18.01 7.44 -5.62
C VAL A 106 19.42 7.26 -5.05
N THR A 107 19.98 8.30 -4.45
CA THR A 107 21.32 8.31 -3.85
C THR A 107 21.36 7.87 -2.39
N SER A 108 20.21 7.61 -1.75
CA SER A 108 20.22 7.28 -0.31
C SER A 108 20.56 5.82 -0.03
N GLY A 109 21.29 5.60 1.07
CA GLY A 109 21.38 4.30 1.73
C GLY A 109 20.02 3.82 2.26
N TYR A 110 20.01 2.59 2.77
CA TYR A 110 18.93 1.97 3.51
C TYR A 110 19.13 2.27 5.00
N PHE A 111 18.23 3.09 5.57
CA PHE A 111 18.26 3.45 6.98
C PHE A 111 17.01 2.93 7.66
N GLN A 112 17.18 2.32 8.82
CA GLN A 112 16.06 1.89 9.65
C GLN A 112 15.36 3.12 10.27
N GLY A 113 14.05 3.02 10.45
CA GLY A 113 13.24 4.08 11.05
C GLY A 113 12.76 5.14 10.05
N ARG A 114 12.19 6.23 10.59
CA ARG A 114 11.58 7.29 9.78
C ARG A 114 12.64 8.25 9.27
N THR A 115 12.73 8.38 7.95
CA THR A 115 13.67 9.28 7.28
C THR A 115 12.96 10.16 6.26
N ARG A 116 13.68 11.15 5.71
CA ARG A 116 13.21 11.97 4.58
C ARG A 116 13.61 11.40 3.22
N SER A 117 14.32 10.27 3.19
CA SER A 117 14.70 9.64 1.92
C SER A 117 13.55 8.84 1.31
N TRP A 118 12.56 8.43 2.12
CA TRP A 118 11.36 7.73 1.68
C TRP A 118 10.12 8.52 2.09
N LEU A 119 9.33 8.96 1.12
CA LEU A 119 8.11 9.73 1.35
C LEU A 119 6.92 8.99 0.78
N LYS A 120 5.98 8.59 1.65
CA LYS A 120 4.69 8.04 1.23
C LYS A 120 3.73 9.19 0.93
N LEU A 121 3.21 9.21 -0.29
CA LEU A 121 2.21 10.16 -0.77
C LEU A 121 0.96 9.35 -1.06
N LYS A 122 -0.16 9.64 -0.39
CA LYS A 122 -1.43 8.94 -0.61
C LYS A 122 -2.39 9.82 -1.37
N PHE A 123 -3.21 9.22 -2.22
CA PHE A 123 -4.37 9.92 -2.77
C PHE A 123 -5.44 9.96 -1.69
N THR A 124 -5.74 11.17 -1.20
CA THR A 124 -6.86 11.36 -0.29
C THR A 124 -8.01 11.90 -1.12
N LYS A 125 -8.95 11.02 -1.49
CA LYS A 125 -10.26 11.47 -1.96
C LYS A 125 -11.02 11.95 -0.73
N SER A 126 -11.43 13.21 -0.74
CA SER A 126 -12.24 13.83 0.30
C SER A 126 -13.52 14.33 -0.32
N ASP A 127 -14.60 14.23 0.42
CA ASP A 127 -15.91 14.76 0.05
C ASP A 127 -16.60 15.27 1.32
N GLU A 128 -17.69 16.00 1.15
CA GLU A 128 -18.51 16.51 2.24
C GLU A 128 -19.59 15.50 2.63
N PHE A 129 -19.72 15.26 3.93
CA PHE A 129 -20.67 14.29 4.47
C PHE A 129 -21.46 14.91 5.62
N ILE A 130 -22.73 14.54 5.74
CA ILE A 130 -23.58 14.94 6.86
C ILE A 130 -23.31 13.99 8.03
N GLY A 131 -22.92 14.51 9.19
CA GLY A 131 -22.81 13.72 10.42
C GLY A 131 -24.19 13.35 10.96
N LEU A 132 -24.59 12.09 10.84
CA LEU A 132 -25.89 11.59 11.29
C LEU A 132 -25.85 10.97 12.70
N GLY A 133 -24.66 10.61 13.18
CA GLY A 133 -24.47 10.03 14.49
C GLY A 133 -23.08 9.45 14.70
N PHE A 134 -22.85 8.84 15.85
CA PHE A 134 -21.58 8.22 16.19
C PHE A 134 -21.76 6.98 17.07
N THR A 135 -20.77 6.09 17.04
CA THR A 135 -20.69 4.94 17.95
C THR A 135 -19.76 5.25 19.12
N LYS A 136 -20.02 4.66 20.29
CA LYS A 136 -19.08 4.66 21.42
C LYS A 136 -18.23 3.39 21.37
N VAL A 137 -16.93 3.53 21.66
CA VAL A 137 -16.07 2.36 21.85
C VAL A 137 -16.30 1.79 23.24
N LYS A 138 -16.55 0.48 23.37
CA LYS A 138 -16.54 -0.20 24.68
C LYS A 138 -15.10 -0.26 25.20
N ASN A 139 -14.88 0.15 26.45
CA ASN A 139 -13.58 0.07 27.15
C ASN A 139 -12.40 0.76 26.44
N SER A 140 -12.58 2.01 25.99
CA SER A 140 -11.48 2.84 25.47
C SER A 140 -11.54 4.26 26.01
N TYR A 141 -10.37 4.89 26.19
CA TYR A 141 -10.24 6.33 26.46
C TYR A 141 -10.73 7.20 25.29
N ARG A 142 -10.92 6.64 24.09
CA ARG A 142 -11.54 7.35 22.95
C ARG A 142 -13.05 7.44 23.13
N LYS A 143 -13.59 8.67 23.14
CA LYS A 143 -15.04 8.94 23.28
C LYS A 143 -15.88 8.51 22.06
N PHE A 144 -15.25 8.32 20.90
CA PHE A 144 -15.92 8.01 19.62
C PHE A 144 -15.26 6.81 18.92
N GLY A 145 -16.08 5.87 18.46
CA GLY A 145 -15.68 4.62 17.80
C GLY A 145 -15.95 4.56 16.30
N GLY A 146 -16.67 5.53 15.76
CA GLY A 146 -17.00 5.68 14.34
C GLY A 146 -18.12 6.68 14.14
N LEU A 147 -18.25 7.17 12.92
CA LEU A 147 -19.26 8.12 12.48
C LEU A 147 -20.25 7.44 11.53
N LEU A 148 -21.53 7.71 11.74
CA LEU A 148 -22.57 7.48 10.76
C LEU A 148 -22.64 8.74 9.89
N LEU A 149 -22.45 8.55 8.59
CA LEU A 149 -22.31 9.63 7.61
C LEU A 149 -23.44 9.51 6.58
N GLY A 150 -24.09 10.63 6.27
CA GLY A 150 -25.01 10.77 5.15
C GLY A 150 -24.31 11.43 3.96
N TYR A 151 -24.71 11.05 2.75
CA TYR A 151 -24.30 11.67 1.50
C TYR A 151 -25.52 11.93 0.63
N PHE A 152 -25.65 13.17 0.16
CA PHE A 152 -26.80 13.62 -0.60
C PHE A 152 -26.40 13.86 -2.05
N ASP A 153 -26.61 12.84 -2.88
CA ASP A 153 -26.35 12.86 -4.33
C ASP A 153 -27.63 12.69 -5.16
N GLY A 154 -28.80 12.96 -4.57
CA GLY A 154 -30.10 12.70 -5.16
C GLY A 154 -30.66 11.30 -4.85
N GLU A 155 -29.86 10.39 -4.28
CA GLU A 155 -30.31 9.04 -3.88
C GLU A 155 -30.29 8.81 -2.35
N ASN A 156 -30.13 9.86 -1.53
CA ASN A 156 -30.19 9.79 -0.05
C ASN A 156 -29.41 8.59 0.54
N ARG A 157 -28.09 8.57 0.38
CA ARG A 157 -27.23 7.45 0.81
C ARG A 157 -26.71 7.65 2.23
N ILE A 158 -26.62 6.57 3.00
CA ILE A 158 -25.97 6.53 4.32
C ILE A 158 -24.82 5.53 4.30
N GLY A 159 -23.69 5.93 4.89
CA GLY A 159 -22.50 5.10 5.08
C GLY A 159 -21.97 5.17 6.52
N TYR A 160 -21.13 4.21 6.87
CA TYR A 160 -20.44 4.17 8.17
C TYR A 160 -18.92 4.22 7.97
N ALA A 161 -18.25 5.09 8.73
CA ALA A 161 -16.80 5.23 8.75
C ALA A 161 -16.25 5.10 10.17
N GLY A 162 -15.37 4.13 10.40
CA GLY A 162 -14.60 4.01 11.64
C GLY A 162 -13.35 4.91 11.64
N PRO A 163 -12.69 5.11 12.80
CA PRO A 163 -11.45 5.88 12.93
C PRO A 163 -10.37 5.35 11.99
N GLY A 164 -9.82 6.22 11.13
CA GLY A 164 -8.74 5.87 10.20
C GLY A 164 -9.15 4.88 9.10
N SER A 165 -10.44 4.66 8.89
CA SER A 165 -10.96 3.78 7.83
C SER A 165 -11.74 4.56 6.79
N GLN A 166 -11.73 4.07 5.55
CA GLN A 166 -12.64 4.55 4.51
C GLN A 166 -14.08 4.08 4.79
N ILE A 167 -15.06 4.75 4.16
CA ILE A 167 -16.48 4.38 4.26
C ILE A 167 -16.65 2.95 3.71
N ARG A 168 -17.06 2.02 4.57
CA ARG A 168 -17.03 0.59 4.23
C ARG A 168 -18.17 0.14 3.33
N ARG A 169 -19.30 0.87 3.34
CA ARG A 169 -20.51 0.52 2.58
C ARG A 169 -21.49 1.70 2.55
N TRP A 170 -22.08 1.95 1.38
CA TRP A 170 -23.24 2.82 1.21
C TRP A 170 -24.54 2.00 1.22
N LYS A 171 -25.58 2.52 1.85
CA LYS A 171 -26.96 2.05 1.74
C LYS A 171 -27.82 3.22 1.27
N VAL A 172 -28.60 3.00 0.22
CA VAL A 172 -29.66 3.93 -0.22
C VAL A 172 -30.80 3.84 0.80
N LEU A 173 -31.24 4.98 1.31
CA LEU A 173 -32.49 5.05 2.04
C LEU A 173 -33.64 5.16 1.03
N ALA A 174 -34.55 4.18 1.08
CA ALA A 174 -35.84 4.26 0.41
C ALA A 174 -36.80 5.16 1.19
#